data_AF-A0A968NDD0-F1
#
_entry.id   AF-A0A968NDD0-F1
#
_cell.length_a   1.000
_cell.length_b   1.000
_cell.length_c   1.000
_cell.angle_alpha   90.00
_cell.angle_beta   90.00
_cell.angle_gamma   90.00
#
_symmetry.space_group_name_H-M   'P 1'
#
loop_
_entity.id
_entity.type
_entity.pdbx_description
1 polymer ?
#
loop_
_entity_poly.entity_id
_entity_poly.type
_entity_poly.pdbx_seq_one_letter_code
_entity_poly.pdbx_strand_id
1 'polypeptide(L)'
;MPNTYHLTPALPRTLLLRLIARTRHSWVRRPPAAPADIRRILLIKPDHLGDMLLATPALTRLRQHYPHAQITLLAGAWAAPIVATNRQLDTLHPLPFPGFVRAAGNVPAWQPYTLLLRTALLLRSHAYDAALLLRDDHWWGAALALLAGVPVRVGMAAPAMHDLLTLAVAWNPTQHVTAQALALVESLARGTPATPVTGWQPNLPALAYAPPAPDAAWAAAYLTQHGITPTTALYIIHPGTGGSSKHWLPERWAAVGTQLAQLPHARVLLTGGQTKPS
;
A
#
# COMPACT_ATOMS: atom_id res chain seq x y z
N MET A 1 7.55 -13.35 12.09
CA MET A 1 7.12 -14.54 11.34
C MET A 1 7.04 -14.17 9.88
N PRO A 2 7.75 -14.85 8.96
CA PRO A 2 7.60 -14.61 7.54
C PRO A 2 6.18 -15.01 7.15
N ASN A 3 5.47 -14.10 6.48
CA ASN A 3 4.10 -14.29 6.04
C ASN A 3 4.11 -15.18 4.79
N THR A 4 4.33 -16.48 4.96
CA THR A 4 4.46 -17.46 3.88
C THR A 4 3.12 -18.10 3.56
N TYR A 5 2.27 -17.39 2.82
CA TYR A 5 1.26 -18.05 1.99
C TYR A 5 1.96 -18.62 0.74
N HIS A 6 2.71 -19.71 0.95
CA HIS A 6 3.14 -20.62 -0.13
C HIS A 6 1.95 -21.50 -0.53
N LEU A 7 0.92 -20.88 -1.14
CA LEU A 7 0.04 -21.65 -2.00
C LEU A 7 0.89 -22.00 -3.24
N THR A 8 1.32 -23.27 -3.31
CA THR A 8 2.25 -23.91 -4.27
C THR A 8 3.74 -23.55 -4.14
N PRO A 9 4.66 -24.51 -4.45
CA PRO A 9 6.09 -24.22 -4.55
C PRO A 9 6.30 -23.07 -5.55
N ALA A 10 7.31 -22.21 -5.32
CA ALA A 10 7.51 -21.00 -6.11
C ALA A 10 7.65 -21.26 -7.63
N LEU A 11 8.19 -22.42 -8.00
CA LEU A 11 8.44 -22.83 -9.39
C LEU A 11 7.14 -23.11 -10.20
N PRO A 12 6.25 -24.05 -9.81
CA PRO A 12 5.02 -24.30 -10.56
C PRO A 12 4.12 -23.06 -10.67
N ARG A 13 4.09 -22.22 -9.63
CA ARG A 13 3.36 -20.94 -9.67
C ARG A 13 3.92 -19.98 -10.72
N THR A 14 5.24 -19.80 -10.74
CA THR A 14 5.89 -18.89 -11.70
C THR A 14 5.67 -19.36 -13.14
N LEU A 15 5.73 -20.67 -13.37
CA LEU A 15 5.41 -21.26 -14.68
C LEU A 15 3.95 -21.02 -15.08
N LEU A 16 3.00 -21.20 -14.17
CA LEU A 16 1.58 -20.91 -14.42
C LEU A 16 1.37 -19.42 -14.74
N LEU A 17 1.98 -18.52 -13.98
CA LEU A 17 1.89 -17.07 -14.22
C LEU A 17 2.49 -16.68 -15.57
N ARG A 18 3.60 -17.30 -15.98
CA ARG A 18 4.18 -17.16 -17.32
C ARG A 18 3.22 -17.62 -18.42
N LEU A 19 2.54 -18.74 -18.23
CA LEU A 19 1.52 -19.21 -19.15
C LEU A 19 0.36 -18.21 -19.25
N ILE A 20 -0.14 -17.71 -18.12
CA ILE A 20 -1.19 -16.69 -18.10
C ILE A 20 -0.71 -15.40 -18.81
N ALA A 21 0.52 -14.96 -18.55
CA ALA A 21 1.12 -13.80 -19.21
C ALA A 21 1.18 -13.96 -20.75
N ARG A 22 1.46 -15.16 -21.26
CA ARG A 22 1.43 -15.44 -22.70
C ARG A 22 0.03 -15.26 -23.31
N THR A 23 -1.02 -15.47 -22.53
CA THR A 23 -2.40 -15.22 -22.96
C THR A 23 -2.82 -13.75 -22.89
N ARG A 24 -1.91 -12.80 -22.59
CA ARG A 24 -2.23 -11.36 -22.43
C ARG A 24 -3.06 -10.77 -23.56
N HIS A 25 -2.83 -11.20 -24.80
CA HIS A 25 -3.54 -10.70 -25.98
C HIS A 25 -5.04 -11.04 -25.96
N SER A 26 -5.42 -12.11 -25.26
CA SER A 26 -6.83 -12.51 -25.07
C SER A 26 -7.55 -11.60 -24.06
N TRP A 27 -6.81 -11.09 -23.06
CA TRP A 27 -7.36 -10.31 -21.96
C TRP A 27 -7.31 -8.80 -22.25
N VAL A 28 -6.20 -8.32 -22.80
CA VAL A 28 -5.93 -6.92 -23.10
C VAL A 28 -6.29 -6.65 -24.56
N ARG A 29 -7.55 -6.27 -24.79
CA ARG A 29 -8.06 -5.95 -26.14
C ARG A 29 -7.87 -4.49 -26.53
N ARG A 30 -7.71 -3.61 -25.54
CA ARG A 30 -7.50 -2.17 -25.78
C ARG A 30 -6.00 -1.91 -26.00
N PRO A 31 -5.61 -1.11 -27.00
CA PRO A 31 -4.23 -0.69 -27.14
C PRO A 31 -3.81 0.17 -25.94
N PRO A 32 -2.52 0.18 -25.57
CA PRO A 32 -2.03 1.09 -24.54
C PRO A 32 -2.18 2.54 -25.00
N ALA A 33 -2.75 3.39 -24.14
CA ALA A 33 -2.78 4.83 -24.37
C ALA A 33 -1.36 5.39 -24.31
N ALA A 34 -1.09 6.47 -25.06
CA ALA A 34 0.14 7.23 -24.86
C ALA A 34 0.16 7.80 -23.43
N PRO A 35 1.34 8.01 -22.83
CA PRO A 35 1.43 8.53 -21.46
C PRO A 35 0.57 9.78 -21.25
N ALA A 36 0.63 10.77 -22.14
CA ALA A 36 -0.15 12.00 -22.05
C ALA A 36 -1.68 11.81 -22.10
N ASP A 37 -2.16 10.67 -22.62
CA ASP A 37 -3.58 10.38 -22.84
C ASP A 37 -4.19 9.49 -21.74
N ILE A 38 -3.42 9.11 -20.73
CA ILE A 38 -3.93 8.29 -19.62
C ILE A 38 -5.01 9.05 -18.85
N ARG A 39 -6.22 8.47 -18.77
CA ARG A 39 -7.37 9.08 -18.08
C ARG A 39 -7.86 8.27 -16.89
N ARG A 40 -7.61 6.96 -16.84
CA ARG A 40 -8.08 6.08 -15.75
C ARG A 40 -6.94 5.25 -15.21
N ILE A 41 -6.60 5.47 -13.94
CA ILE A 41 -5.44 4.85 -13.28
C ILE A 41 -5.92 4.03 -12.09
N LEU A 42 -5.54 2.75 -12.07
CA LEU A 42 -5.74 1.84 -10.96
C LEU A 42 -4.45 1.74 -10.14
N LEU A 43 -4.53 1.96 -8.85
CA LEU A 43 -3.44 1.73 -7.90
C LEU A 43 -3.77 0.49 -7.09
N ILE A 44 -2.81 -0.43 -6.94
CA ILE A 44 -2.98 -1.64 -6.14
C ILE A 44 -1.96 -1.60 -5.00
N LYS A 45 -2.45 -1.48 -3.76
CA LYS A 45 -1.63 -1.46 -2.53
C LYS A 45 -2.25 -2.37 -1.48
N PRO A 46 -1.80 -3.63 -1.37
CA PRO A 46 -2.36 -4.60 -0.44
C PRO A 46 -1.85 -4.44 0.99
N ASP A 47 -0.89 -3.55 1.27
CA ASP A 47 -0.07 -3.59 2.49
C ASP A 47 -0.71 -3.00 3.76
N HIS A 48 0.08 -2.95 4.83
CA HIS A 48 -0.30 -2.39 6.12
C HIS A 48 -0.33 -0.84 6.13
N LEU A 49 -0.82 -0.28 7.24
CA LEU A 49 -1.06 1.16 7.38
C LEU A 49 0.18 2.03 7.12
N GLY A 50 1.36 1.59 7.59
CA GLY A 50 2.62 2.32 7.41
C GLY A 50 3.05 2.33 5.94
N ASP A 51 2.97 1.18 5.28
CA ASP A 51 3.34 1.08 3.87
C ASP A 51 2.39 1.88 2.97
N MET A 52 1.11 2.00 3.36
CA MET A 52 0.15 2.87 2.67
C MET A 52 0.54 4.34 2.84
N LEU A 53 0.88 4.78 4.05
CA LEU A 53 1.35 6.15 4.29
C LEU A 53 2.59 6.48 3.45
N LEU A 54 3.56 5.55 3.38
CA LEU A 54 4.77 5.68 2.58
C LEU A 54 4.53 5.73 1.06
N ALA A 55 3.35 5.30 0.60
CA ALA A 55 2.94 5.42 -0.80
C ALA A 55 2.25 6.75 -1.14
N THR A 56 1.84 7.54 -0.13
CA THR A 56 1.13 8.81 -0.37
C THR A 56 1.91 9.85 -1.18
N PRO A 57 3.26 9.96 -1.10
CA PRO A 57 4.01 10.84 -2.00
C PRO A 57 3.84 10.49 -3.47
N ALA A 58 3.69 9.19 -3.79
CA ALA A 58 3.42 8.74 -5.15
C ALA A 58 2.04 9.18 -5.62
N LEU A 59 1.03 9.24 -4.74
CA LEU A 59 -0.30 9.79 -5.08
C LEU A 59 -0.22 11.26 -5.47
N THR A 60 0.50 12.06 -4.68
CA THR A 60 0.74 13.48 -4.98
C THR A 60 1.45 13.65 -6.31
N ARG A 61 2.53 12.88 -6.55
CA ARG A 61 3.28 12.94 -7.82
C ARG A 61 2.44 12.47 -9.01
N LEU A 62 1.60 11.46 -8.81
CA LEU A 62 0.71 10.95 -9.85
C LEU A 62 -0.33 12.01 -10.25
N ARG A 63 -0.94 12.71 -9.29
CA ARG A 63 -1.86 13.82 -9.60
C ARG A 63 -1.17 14.99 -10.31
N GLN A 64 0.09 15.28 -9.97
CA GLN A 64 0.87 16.32 -10.65
C GLN A 64 1.06 16.00 -12.15
N HIS A 65 1.36 14.75 -12.48
CA HIS A 65 1.49 14.30 -13.87
C HIS A 65 0.13 14.14 -14.57
N TYR A 66 -0.89 13.74 -13.83
CA TYR A 66 -2.22 13.41 -14.36
C TYR A 66 -3.34 14.17 -13.63
N PRO A 67 -3.41 15.51 -13.76
CA PRO A 67 -4.33 16.35 -12.99
C PRO A 67 -5.80 15.97 -13.21
N HIS A 68 -6.15 15.52 -14.42
CA HIS A 68 -7.51 15.18 -14.82
C HIS A 68 -7.81 13.68 -14.88
N ALA A 69 -6.87 12.81 -14.51
CA ALA A 69 -7.13 11.37 -14.52
C ALA A 69 -8.00 10.97 -13.32
N GLN A 70 -8.87 9.99 -13.51
CA GLN A 70 -9.55 9.29 -12.43
C GLN A 70 -8.57 8.29 -11.81
N ILE A 71 -8.19 8.53 -10.56
CA ILE A 71 -7.25 7.72 -9.78
C ILE A 71 -8.05 6.90 -8.77
N THR A 72 -8.12 5.59 -9.02
CA THR A 72 -8.75 4.63 -8.13
C THR A 72 -7.71 3.83 -7.38
N LEU A 73 -7.83 3.73 -6.05
CA LEU A 73 -6.96 2.91 -5.22
C LEU A 73 -7.69 1.68 -4.70
N LEU A 74 -7.19 0.50 -5.06
CA LEU A 74 -7.54 -0.77 -4.45
C LEU A 74 -6.60 -1.00 -3.24
N ALA A 75 -7.10 -0.72 -2.05
CA ALA A 75 -6.35 -0.73 -0.80
C ALA A 75 -6.65 -1.98 0.05
N GLY A 76 -5.65 -2.47 0.79
CA GLY A 76 -5.92 -3.40 1.89
C GLY A 76 -6.94 -2.80 2.86
N ALA A 77 -8.00 -3.54 3.20
CA ALA A 77 -9.14 -3.00 3.93
C ALA A 77 -8.78 -2.35 5.28
N TRP A 78 -7.73 -2.85 5.96
CA TRP A 78 -7.20 -2.28 7.21
C TRP A 78 -6.38 -1.00 7.02
N ALA A 79 -5.86 -0.75 5.83
CA ALA A 79 -5.06 0.43 5.52
C ALA A 79 -5.88 1.52 4.81
N ALA A 80 -7.08 1.20 4.32
CA ALA A 80 -7.98 2.14 3.67
C ALA A 80 -8.26 3.42 4.50
N PRO A 81 -8.43 3.37 5.84
CA PRO A 81 -8.66 4.59 6.63
C PRO A 81 -7.53 5.62 6.53
N ILE A 82 -6.28 5.20 6.30
CA ILE A 82 -5.12 6.10 6.18
C ILE A 82 -5.23 7.04 4.98
N VAL A 83 -5.95 6.63 3.94
CA VAL A 83 -6.05 7.36 2.67
C VAL A 83 -7.48 7.78 2.35
N ALA A 84 -8.43 7.54 3.26
CA ALA A 84 -9.85 7.84 3.04
C ALA A 84 -10.13 9.33 2.78
N THR A 85 -9.33 10.23 3.36
CA THR A 85 -9.42 11.69 3.20
C THR A 85 -8.41 12.25 2.18
N ASN A 86 -7.65 11.37 1.52
CA ASN A 86 -6.59 11.80 0.62
C ASN A 86 -7.18 12.36 -0.68
N ARG A 87 -7.11 13.68 -0.86
CA ARG A 87 -7.67 14.41 -2.00
C ARG A 87 -7.03 14.08 -3.36
N GLN A 88 -5.94 13.32 -3.38
CA GLN A 88 -5.33 12.88 -4.63
C GLN A 88 -6.08 11.70 -5.25
N LEU A 89 -6.94 11.01 -4.49
CA LEU A 89 -7.73 9.86 -4.93
C LEU A 89 -9.16 10.28 -5.27
N ASP A 90 -9.69 9.75 -6.37
CA ASP A 90 -11.10 9.93 -6.74
C ASP A 90 -11.97 8.78 -6.21
N THR A 91 -11.39 7.59 -6.07
CA THR A 91 -12.12 6.40 -5.63
C THR A 91 -11.21 5.49 -4.79
N LEU A 92 -11.75 5.00 -3.68
CA LEU A 92 -11.08 4.07 -2.78
C LEU A 92 -11.90 2.79 -2.67
N HIS A 93 -11.30 1.66 -3.03
CA HIS A 93 -11.91 0.34 -2.92
C HIS A 93 -11.11 -0.52 -1.93
N PRO A 94 -11.64 -0.73 -0.72
CA PRO A 94 -11.10 -1.71 0.21
C PRO A 94 -11.23 -3.13 -0.37
N LEU A 95 -10.15 -3.91 -0.33
CA LEU A 95 -10.15 -5.32 -0.69
C LEU A 95 -9.47 -6.17 0.40
N PRO A 96 -10.07 -7.30 0.80
CA PRO A 96 -9.41 -8.26 1.69
C PRO A 96 -8.40 -9.09 0.88
N PHE A 97 -7.24 -8.50 0.57
CA PHE A 97 -6.22 -9.17 -0.25
C PHE A 97 -5.80 -10.52 0.35
N PRO A 98 -5.82 -11.61 -0.45
CA PRO A 98 -5.38 -12.91 0.02
C PRO A 98 -3.94 -12.87 0.53
N GLY A 99 -3.71 -13.45 1.69
CA GLY A 99 -2.40 -13.50 2.34
C GLY A 99 -2.04 -12.28 3.20
N PHE A 100 -2.86 -11.23 3.18
CA PHE A 100 -2.65 -10.04 4.00
C PHE A 100 -3.72 -9.88 5.10
N VAL A 101 -4.89 -10.52 4.91
CA VAL A 101 -5.90 -10.64 5.95
C VAL A 101 -5.39 -11.60 7.03
N ARG A 102 -5.45 -11.17 8.29
CA ARG A 102 -5.30 -12.05 9.46
C ARG A 102 -6.59 -12.84 9.66
N ALA A 103 -6.86 -13.81 8.80
CA ALA A 103 -8.02 -14.68 8.93
C ALA A 103 -7.79 -15.71 10.05
N ALA A 104 -8.78 -15.91 10.91
CA ALA A 104 -8.82 -17.04 11.81
C ALA A 104 -9.45 -18.22 11.05
N GLY A 105 -8.72 -19.33 10.92
CA GLY A 105 -9.22 -20.57 10.31
C GLY A 105 -8.62 -20.92 8.95
N ASN A 106 -9.03 -22.07 8.44
CA ASN A 106 -8.49 -22.68 7.22
C ASN A 106 -9.20 -22.09 5.99
N VAL A 107 -8.53 -21.21 5.25
CA VAL A 107 -9.06 -20.63 4.01
C VAL A 107 -8.90 -21.64 2.87
N PRO A 108 -9.96 -22.06 2.16
CA PRO A 108 -9.83 -22.99 1.04
C PRO A 108 -8.89 -22.46 -0.03
N ALA A 109 -8.02 -23.34 -0.58
CA ALA A 109 -6.98 -22.94 -1.53
C ALA A 109 -7.50 -22.30 -2.82
N TRP A 110 -8.77 -22.54 -3.20
CA TRP A 110 -9.40 -21.96 -4.38
C TRP A 110 -9.94 -20.54 -4.17
N GLN A 111 -10.22 -20.15 -2.92
CA GLN A 111 -10.88 -18.88 -2.60
C GLN A 111 -10.13 -17.65 -3.13
N PRO A 112 -8.79 -17.55 -2.99
CA PRO A 112 -8.01 -16.44 -3.56
C PRO A 112 -8.16 -16.28 -5.07
N TYR A 113 -8.34 -17.38 -5.81
CA TYR A 113 -8.47 -17.36 -7.26
C TYR A 113 -9.89 -17.00 -7.70
N THR A 114 -10.91 -17.43 -6.96
CA THR A 114 -12.29 -16.97 -7.22
C THR A 114 -12.43 -15.47 -6.94
N LEU A 115 -11.81 -14.97 -5.88
CA LEU A 115 -11.74 -13.53 -5.61
C LEU A 115 -11.02 -12.79 -6.73
N LEU A 116 -9.90 -13.34 -7.22
CA LEU A 116 -9.13 -12.77 -8.32
C LEU A 116 -10.00 -12.58 -9.57
N LEU A 117 -10.67 -13.65 -10.01
CA LEU A 117 -11.52 -13.61 -11.21
C LEU A 117 -12.70 -12.67 -11.04
N ARG A 118 -13.42 -12.72 -9.91
CA ARG A 118 -14.56 -11.82 -9.65
C ARG A 118 -14.14 -10.36 -9.63
N THR A 119 -13.03 -10.06 -8.95
CA THR A 119 -12.49 -8.69 -8.87
C THR A 119 -11.99 -8.23 -10.24
N ALA A 120 -11.35 -9.10 -11.01
CA ALA A 120 -10.89 -8.79 -12.36
C ALA A 120 -12.04 -8.40 -13.29
N LEU A 121 -13.14 -9.17 -13.26
CA LEU A 121 -14.34 -8.89 -14.05
C LEU A 121 -14.98 -7.55 -13.66
N LEU A 122 -15.04 -7.25 -12.36
CA LEU A 122 -15.55 -5.97 -11.87
C LEU A 122 -14.67 -4.80 -12.33
N LEU A 123 -13.35 -4.90 -12.18
CA LEU A 123 -12.42 -3.86 -12.61
C LEU A 123 -12.38 -3.69 -14.12
N ARG A 124 -12.61 -4.76 -14.91
CA ARG A 124 -12.65 -4.69 -16.37
C ARG A 124 -13.72 -3.72 -16.87
N SER A 125 -14.87 -3.65 -16.22
CA SER A 125 -15.96 -2.73 -16.58
C SER A 125 -15.57 -1.25 -16.47
N HIS A 126 -14.55 -0.93 -15.66
CA HIS A 126 -14.08 0.43 -15.46
C HIS A 126 -13.07 0.88 -16.51
N ALA A 127 -12.57 -0.03 -17.36
CA ALA A 127 -11.70 0.29 -18.48
C ALA A 127 -10.49 1.18 -18.10
N TYR A 128 -9.73 0.75 -17.08
CA TYR A 128 -8.48 1.44 -16.71
C TYR A 128 -7.46 1.42 -17.86
N ASP A 129 -6.74 2.52 -18.04
CA ASP A 129 -5.67 2.65 -19.04
C ASP A 129 -4.33 2.17 -18.45
N ALA A 130 -4.13 2.42 -17.15
CA ALA A 130 -2.91 2.06 -16.44
C ALA A 130 -3.20 1.45 -15.06
N ALA A 131 -2.34 0.54 -14.63
CA ALA A 131 -2.30 0.00 -13.27
C ALA A 131 -0.89 0.13 -12.68
N LEU A 132 -0.77 0.71 -11.48
CA LEU A 132 0.49 0.77 -10.72
C LEU A 132 0.42 -0.18 -9.52
N LEU A 133 1.40 -1.06 -9.43
CA LEU A 133 1.54 -2.05 -8.37
C LEU A 133 2.54 -1.55 -7.34
N LEU A 134 2.02 -0.94 -6.28
CA LEU A 134 2.80 -0.22 -5.28
C LEU A 134 3.42 -1.12 -4.21
N ARG A 135 3.52 -2.42 -4.49
CA ARG A 135 4.23 -3.43 -3.72
C ARG A 135 5.11 -4.22 -4.67
N ASP A 136 6.35 -4.45 -4.26
CA ASP A 136 7.44 -4.97 -5.10
C ASP A 136 7.31 -6.45 -5.46
N ASP A 137 6.62 -7.27 -4.66
CA ASP A 137 6.50 -8.72 -4.85
C ASP A 137 5.03 -9.22 -4.95
N HIS A 138 4.09 -8.35 -5.34
CA HIS A 138 2.66 -8.67 -5.38
C HIS A 138 2.16 -9.27 -6.71
N TRP A 139 2.56 -10.51 -6.99
CA TRP A 139 2.14 -11.24 -8.20
C TRP A 139 0.61 -11.33 -8.35
N TRP A 140 -0.14 -11.45 -7.26
CA TRP A 140 -1.61 -11.60 -7.30
C TRP A 140 -2.28 -10.34 -7.86
N GLY A 141 -1.83 -9.16 -7.44
CA GLY A 141 -2.28 -7.89 -8.02
C GLY A 141 -1.84 -7.71 -9.47
N ALA A 142 -0.68 -8.25 -9.85
CA ALA A 142 -0.21 -8.21 -11.24
C ALA A 142 -1.11 -9.07 -12.15
N ALA A 143 -1.47 -10.26 -11.68
CA ALA A 143 -2.44 -11.11 -12.34
C ALA A 143 -3.82 -10.43 -12.38
N LEU A 144 -4.24 -9.75 -11.30
CA LEU A 144 -5.51 -9.03 -11.27
C LEU A 144 -5.56 -7.94 -12.34
N ALA A 145 -4.54 -7.11 -12.44
CA ALA A 145 -4.46 -6.05 -13.45
C ALA A 145 -4.45 -6.60 -14.87
N LEU A 146 -3.76 -7.73 -15.11
CA LEU A 146 -3.76 -8.41 -16.40
C LEU A 146 -5.14 -8.96 -16.76
N LEU A 147 -5.79 -9.69 -15.85
CA LEU A 147 -7.10 -10.30 -16.07
C LEU A 147 -8.22 -9.26 -16.19
N ALA A 148 -8.08 -8.12 -15.51
CA ALA A 148 -8.92 -6.94 -15.69
C ALA A 148 -8.74 -6.29 -17.08
N GLY A 149 -7.73 -6.70 -17.85
CA GLY A 149 -7.47 -6.21 -19.20
C GLY A 149 -6.82 -4.84 -19.26
N VAL A 150 -6.13 -4.41 -18.18
CA VAL A 150 -5.47 -3.10 -18.13
C VAL A 150 -4.24 -3.12 -19.04
N PRO A 151 -4.13 -2.23 -20.04
CA PRO A 151 -3.08 -2.35 -21.05
C PRO A 151 -1.70 -1.96 -20.54
N VAL A 152 -1.57 -0.89 -19.75
CA VAL A 152 -0.30 -0.48 -19.13
C VAL A 152 -0.26 -0.97 -17.68
N ARG A 153 0.71 -1.82 -17.33
CA ARG A 153 0.87 -2.39 -15.99
C ARG A 153 2.29 -2.14 -15.51
N VAL A 154 2.43 -1.29 -14.50
CA VAL A 154 3.70 -0.78 -14.00
C VAL A 154 3.97 -1.36 -12.61
N GLY A 155 5.14 -1.95 -12.40
CA GLY A 155 5.51 -2.56 -11.13
C GLY A 155 7.00 -2.88 -11.06
N MET A 156 7.45 -3.36 -9.91
CA MET A 156 8.84 -3.80 -9.75
C MET A 156 9.04 -5.15 -10.46
N ALA A 157 10.21 -5.33 -11.08
CA ALA A 157 10.59 -6.52 -11.85
C ALA A 157 10.96 -7.71 -10.94
N ALA A 158 10.19 -7.97 -9.89
CA ALA A 158 10.35 -9.17 -9.07
C ALA A 158 10.04 -10.44 -9.90
N PRO A 159 10.67 -11.59 -9.59
CA PRO A 159 10.58 -12.79 -10.43
C PRO A 159 9.17 -13.27 -10.77
N ALA A 160 8.21 -13.12 -9.84
CA ALA A 160 6.83 -13.55 -10.03
C ALA A 160 5.91 -12.49 -10.68
N MET A 161 6.42 -11.27 -10.89
CA MET A 161 5.66 -10.15 -11.46
C MET A 161 6.09 -9.83 -12.90
N HIS A 162 7.38 -9.99 -13.22
CA HIS A 162 8.00 -9.50 -14.45
C HIS A 162 7.15 -9.76 -15.71
N ASP A 163 6.76 -11.01 -15.95
CA ASP A 163 6.03 -11.41 -17.16
C ASP A 163 4.58 -10.86 -17.21
N LEU A 164 4.02 -10.45 -16.07
CA LEU A 164 2.67 -9.89 -15.95
C LEU A 164 2.64 -8.37 -16.18
N LEU A 165 3.80 -7.70 -16.15
CA LEU A 165 3.92 -6.25 -16.31
C LEU A 165 4.14 -5.86 -17.78
N THR A 166 3.86 -4.59 -18.10
CA THR A 166 4.32 -3.98 -19.37
C THR A 166 5.51 -3.05 -19.15
N LEU A 167 5.54 -2.36 -18.00
CA LEU A 167 6.65 -1.52 -17.59
C LEU A 167 7.21 -2.09 -16.28
N ALA A 168 8.22 -2.95 -16.41
CA ALA A 168 8.89 -3.58 -15.28
C ALA A 168 10.10 -2.73 -14.86
N VAL A 169 10.00 -2.08 -13.70
CA VAL A 169 11.07 -1.26 -13.12
C VAL A 169 12.05 -2.15 -12.37
N ALA A 170 13.35 -1.95 -12.57
CA ALA A 170 14.37 -2.77 -11.92
C ALA A 170 14.19 -2.77 -10.39
N TRP A 171 14.19 -3.95 -9.78
CA TRP A 171 14.00 -4.09 -8.34
C TRP A 171 15.32 -3.92 -7.59
N ASN A 172 15.31 -3.03 -6.60
CA ASN A 172 16.42 -2.85 -5.66
C ASN A 172 15.91 -2.99 -4.22
N PRO A 173 16.29 -4.07 -3.50
CA PRO A 173 15.80 -4.33 -2.14
C PRO A 173 16.31 -3.32 -1.10
N THR A 174 17.37 -2.55 -1.40
CA THR A 174 17.89 -1.52 -0.47
C THR A 174 17.25 -0.16 -0.69
N GLN A 175 16.45 0.00 -1.75
CA GLN A 175 15.78 1.25 -2.05
C GLN A 175 14.58 1.45 -1.14
N HIS A 176 14.43 2.66 -0.59
CA HIS A 176 13.28 3.02 0.22
C HIS A 176 11.97 2.86 -0.59
N VAL A 177 10.94 2.25 0.02
CA VAL A 177 9.67 1.91 -0.66
C VAL A 177 8.95 3.11 -1.27
N THR A 178 9.05 4.30 -0.66
CA THR A 178 8.54 5.56 -1.24
C THR A 178 9.24 5.90 -2.55
N ALA A 179 10.56 5.72 -2.64
CA ALA A 179 11.32 6.00 -3.86
C ALA A 179 10.99 4.96 -4.94
N GLN A 180 10.76 3.70 -4.57
CA GLN A 180 10.24 2.68 -5.49
C GLN A 180 8.88 3.10 -6.06
N ALA A 181 7.93 3.50 -5.20
CA ALA A 181 6.60 3.93 -5.63
C ALA A 181 6.66 5.15 -6.57
N LEU A 182 7.53 6.12 -6.30
CA LEU A 182 7.77 7.26 -7.17
C LEU A 182 8.38 6.85 -8.52
N ALA A 183 9.32 5.90 -8.53
CA ALA A 183 9.90 5.38 -9.77
C ALA A 183 8.83 4.74 -10.67
N LEU A 184 7.81 4.08 -10.09
CA LEU A 184 6.67 3.57 -10.86
C LEU A 184 5.85 4.70 -11.51
N VAL A 185 5.60 5.79 -10.78
CA VAL A 185 4.91 6.97 -11.32
C VAL A 185 5.70 7.61 -12.46
N GLU A 186 7.00 7.81 -12.28
CA GLU A 186 7.87 8.38 -13.33
C GLU A 186 8.02 7.44 -14.54
N SER A 187 7.91 6.13 -14.32
CA SER A 187 7.90 5.16 -15.43
C SER A 187 6.62 5.26 -16.25
N LEU A 188 5.48 5.45 -15.58
CA LEU A 188 4.21 5.67 -16.26
C LEU A 188 4.24 6.97 -17.06
N ALA A 189 4.67 8.08 -16.45
CA ALA A 189 4.75 9.41 -17.07
C ALA A 189 5.64 9.43 -18.32
N ARG A 190 6.77 8.71 -18.29
CA ARG A 190 7.69 8.63 -19.44
C ARG A 190 7.32 7.55 -20.46
N GLY A 191 6.48 6.59 -20.09
CA GLY A 191 6.20 5.40 -20.90
C GLY A 191 7.36 4.41 -20.98
N THR A 192 8.42 4.58 -20.19
CA THR A 192 9.60 3.71 -20.15
C THR A 192 10.02 3.43 -18.70
N PRO A 193 10.61 2.25 -18.41
CA PRO A 193 11.04 1.93 -17.04
C PRO A 193 12.05 2.95 -16.50
N ALA A 194 11.77 3.49 -15.32
CA ALA A 194 12.70 4.35 -14.61
C ALA A 194 13.92 3.57 -14.11
N THR A 195 15.06 4.24 -14.07
CA THR A 195 16.21 3.74 -13.33
C THR A 195 15.97 3.91 -11.83
N PRO A 196 16.23 2.88 -11.00
CA PRO A 196 16.19 3.02 -9.56
C PRO A 196 17.19 4.09 -9.13
N VAL A 197 16.71 5.08 -8.39
CA VAL A 197 17.59 6.09 -7.82
C VAL A 197 18.22 5.54 -6.54
N THR A 198 19.53 5.64 -6.46
CA THR A 198 20.33 5.26 -5.30
C THR A 198 20.61 6.49 -4.43
N GLY A 199 20.64 6.30 -3.11
CA GLY A 199 20.92 7.37 -2.15
C GLY A 199 19.70 8.19 -1.72
N TRP A 200 19.97 9.21 -0.90
CA TRP A 200 18.94 10.13 -0.37
C TRP A 200 18.43 11.07 -1.47
N GLN A 201 17.12 11.29 -1.50
CA GLN A 201 16.50 12.24 -2.42
C GLN A 201 16.02 13.49 -1.68
N PRO A 202 16.57 14.68 -2.01
CA PRO A 202 15.98 15.94 -1.55
C PRO A 202 14.59 16.12 -2.17
N ASN A 203 13.69 16.80 -1.45
CA ASN A 203 12.42 17.30 -1.98
C ASN A 203 11.40 16.23 -2.44
N LEU A 204 11.38 15.07 -1.77
CA LEU A 204 10.25 14.15 -1.92
C LEU A 204 8.95 14.81 -1.45
N PRO A 205 7.81 14.57 -2.12
CA PRO A 205 6.52 15.03 -1.61
C PRO A 205 6.33 14.51 -0.17
N ALA A 206 5.79 15.36 0.70
CA ALA A 206 5.55 14.98 2.08
C ALA A 206 4.57 13.80 2.18
N LEU A 207 4.71 13.01 3.25
CA LEU A 207 3.69 12.04 3.62
C LEU A 207 2.37 12.78 3.90
N ALA A 208 1.27 12.26 3.39
CA ALA A 208 -0.04 12.89 3.50
C ALA A 208 -1.00 12.01 4.31
N TYR A 209 -1.37 12.48 5.50
CA TYR A 209 -2.45 11.93 6.30
C TYR A 209 -3.25 13.08 6.89
N ALA A 210 -4.56 13.09 6.63
CA ALA A 210 -5.48 14.02 7.24
C ALA A 210 -6.50 13.19 8.03
N PRO A 211 -6.51 13.24 9.37
CA PRO A 211 -7.51 12.52 10.13
C PRO A 211 -8.92 13.01 9.72
N PRO A 212 -9.91 12.11 9.60
CA PRO A 212 -11.30 12.49 9.43
C PRO A 212 -11.74 13.51 10.51
N ALA A 213 -12.65 14.43 10.15
CA ALA A 213 -13.12 15.44 11.10
C ALA A 213 -13.69 14.86 12.41
N PRO A 214 -14.44 13.74 12.40
CA PRO A 214 -14.87 13.08 13.65
C PRO A 214 -13.70 12.60 14.51
N ASP A 215 -12.66 12.03 13.92
CA ASP A 215 -11.48 11.52 14.64
C ASP A 215 -10.67 12.67 15.25
N ALA A 216 -10.53 13.77 14.50
CA ALA A 216 -9.87 14.98 14.99
C ALA A 216 -10.65 15.61 16.15
N ALA A 217 -11.99 15.67 16.06
CA ALA A 217 -12.86 16.18 17.12
C ALA A 217 -12.81 15.29 18.37
N TRP A 218 -12.85 13.97 18.19
CA TRP A 218 -12.69 13.01 19.29
C TRP A 218 -11.34 13.18 19.99
N ALA A 219 -10.25 13.30 19.23
CA ALA A 219 -8.92 13.49 19.79
C ALA A 219 -8.84 14.81 20.60
N ALA A 220 -9.39 15.90 20.07
CA ALA A 220 -9.42 17.18 20.77
C ALA A 220 -10.22 17.11 22.09
N ALA A 221 -11.38 16.44 22.08
CA ALA A 221 -12.18 16.22 23.26
C ALA A 221 -11.46 15.34 24.30
N TYR A 222 -10.80 14.27 23.85
CA TYR A 222 -10.01 13.38 24.70
C TYR A 222 -8.87 14.14 25.39
N LEU A 223 -8.12 14.95 24.65
CA LEU A 223 -7.03 15.76 25.19
C LEU A 223 -7.56 16.75 26.24
N THR A 224 -8.66 17.45 25.94
CA THR A 224 -9.30 18.42 26.85
C THR A 224 -9.76 17.75 28.14
N GLN A 225 -10.45 16.60 28.05
CA GLN A 225 -10.94 15.86 29.20
C GLN A 225 -9.82 15.41 30.15
N HIS A 226 -8.62 15.15 29.61
CA HIS A 226 -7.45 14.75 30.40
C HIS A 226 -6.55 15.93 30.81
N GLY A 227 -7.03 17.18 30.64
CA GLY A 227 -6.30 18.39 31.00
C GLY A 227 -5.02 18.59 30.19
N ILE A 228 -4.94 18.03 28.98
CA ILE A 228 -3.83 18.23 28.05
C ILE A 228 -4.11 19.51 27.27
N THR A 229 -3.23 20.50 27.44
CA THR A 229 -3.35 21.82 26.84
C THR A 229 -2.22 22.06 25.83
N PRO A 230 -2.28 23.12 25.00
CA PRO A 230 -1.19 23.43 24.06
C PRO A 230 0.18 23.68 24.72
N THR A 231 0.23 23.98 26.03
CA THR A 231 1.47 24.15 26.79
C THR A 231 1.97 22.85 27.44
N THR A 232 1.19 21.77 27.36
CA THR A 232 1.57 20.45 27.88
C THR A 232 2.62 19.81 26.96
N ALA A 233 3.73 19.36 27.53
CA ALA A 233 4.70 18.53 26.82
C ALA A 233 4.14 17.10 26.70
N LEU A 234 3.43 16.82 25.61
CA LEU A 234 2.80 15.52 25.37
C LEU A 234 3.79 14.54 24.70
N TYR A 235 4.06 13.43 25.38
CA TYR A 235 4.87 12.31 24.87
C TYR A 235 3.98 11.12 24.56
N ILE A 236 4.03 10.61 23.32
CA ILE A 236 3.23 9.46 22.90
C ILE A 236 4.14 8.24 22.77
N ILE A 237 3.83 7.17 23.50
CA ILE A 237 4.52 5.89 23.41
C ILE A 237 3.58 4.87 22.77
N HIS A 238 4.03 4.23 21.69
CA HIS A 238 3.31 3.15 21.02
C HIS A 238 4.13 1.85 21.12
N PRO A 239 4.06 1.13 22.26
CA PRO A 239 4.94 -0.01 22.51
C PRO A 239 4.56 -1.26 21.72
N GLY A 240 3.32 -1.31 21.22
CA GLY A 240 2.77 -2.45 20.50
C GLY A 240 3.31 -2.59 19.07
N THR A 241 3.55 -3.83 18.66
CA THR A 241 3.88 -4.18 17.27
C THR A 241 3.33 -5.55 16.92
N GLY A 242 3.15 -5.80 15.63
CA GLY A 242 2.49 -6.99 15.10
C GLY A 242 3.28 -8.30 15.25
N GLY A 243 4.48 -8.30 15.83
CA GLY A 243 5.27 -9.52 16.05
C GLY A 243 6.16 -9.40 17.28
N SER A 244 6.23 -10.47 18.08
CA SER A 244 6.91 -10.49 19.38
C SER A 244 8.39 -10.15 19.32
N SER A 245 9.08 -10.57 18.25
CA SER A 245 10.50 -10.28 18.04
C SER A 245 10.82 -8.79 17.86
N LYS A 246 9.79 -7.94 17.66
CA LYS A 246 9.93 -6.48 17.52
C LYS A 246 9.56 -5.74 18.80
N HIS A 247 9.09 -6.43 19.84
CA HIS A 247 8.78 -5.80 21.12
C HIS A 247 10.08 -5.38 21.81
N TRP A 248 10.06 -4.17 22.36
CA TRP A 248 11.03 -3.79 23.37
C TRP A 248 10.53 -4.26 24.75
N LEU A 249 11.47 -4.44 25.68
CA LEU A 249 11.16 -4.99 27.01
C LEU A 249 10.19 -4.05 27.76
N PRO A 250 9.10 -4.56 28.35
CA PRO A 250 8.11 -3.74 29.06
C PRO A 250 8.73 -2.86 30.15
N GLU A 251 9.73 -3.38 30.88
CA GLU A 251 10.42 -2.68 31.95
C GLU A 251 11.20 -1.48 31.42
N ARG A 252 11.72 -1.58 30.19
CA ARG A 252 12.42 -0.48 29.54
C ARG A 252 11.46 0.59 29.03
N TRP A 253 10.29 0.21 28.51
CA TRP A 253 9.22 1.17 28.22
C TRP A 253 8.74 1.89 29.49
N ALA A 254 8.58 1.17 30.59
CA ALA A 254 8.19 1.73 31.87
C ALA A 254 9.24 2.72 32.41
N ALA A 255 10.53 2.38 32.29
CA ALA A 255 11.62 3.29 32.66
C ALA A 255 11.58 4.59 31.86
N VAL A 256 11.43 4.51 30.52
CA VAL A 256 11.31 5.69 29.65
C VAL A 256 10.07 6.52 30.01
N GLY A 257 8.91 5.88 30.15
CA GLY A 257 7.66 6.57 30.53
C GLY A 257 7.77 7.28 31.88
N THR A 258 8.41 6.64 32.87
CA THR A 258 8.64 7.23 34.19
C THR A 258 9.56 8.45 34.12
N GLN A 259 10.66 8.36 33.35
CA GLN A 259 11.57 9.50 33.16
C GLN A 259 10.89 10.67 32.43
N LEU A 260 10.12 10.41 31.38
CA LEU A 260 9.39 11.45 30.66
C LEU A 260 8.33 12.13 31.54
N ALA A 261 7.67 11.37 32.43
CA ALA A 261 6.68 11.91 33.35
C ALA A 261 7.25 12.84 34.43
N GLN A 262 8.56 12.78 34.70
CA GLN A 262 9.23 13.69 35.64
C GLN A 262 9.55 15.07 35.03
N LEU A 263 9.43 15.22 33.71
CA LEU A 263 9.69 16.49 33.04
C LEU A 263 8.58 17.52 33.38
N PRO A 264 8.94 18.82 33.51
CA PRO A 264 7.97 19.87 33.80
C PRO A 264 6.83 19.89 32.77
N HIS A 265 5.59 19.95 33.26
CA HIS A 265 4.37 19.99 32.44
C HIS A 265 4.21 18.82 31.46
N ALA A 266 4.87 17.68 31.71
CA ALA A 266 4.79 16.53 30.85
C ALA A 266 3.54 15.68 31.07
N ARG A 267 3.03 15.10 29.98
CA ARG A 267 2.03 14.04 29.99
C ARG A 267 2.50 12.91 29.07
N VAL A 268 2.45 11.69 29.57
CA VAL A 268 2.77 10.50 28.77
C VAL A 268 1.46 9.80 28.40
N LEU A 269 1.27 9.59 27.10
CA LEU A 269 0.13 8.87 26.54
C LEU A 269 0.62 7.54 25.94
N LEU A 270 0.09 6.43 26.44
CA LEU A 270 0.30 5.12 25.84
C LEU A 270 -0.78 4.85 24.79
N THR A 271 -0.39 4.44 23.60
CA THR A 271 -1.31 4.09 22.51
C THR A 271 -1.13 2.64 22.08
N GLY A 272 -2.20 2.02 21.60
CA GLY A 272 -2.20 0.62 21.17
C GLY A 272 -3.59 0.17 20.72
N GLY A 273 -3.64 -0.90 19.96
CA GLY A 273 -4.90 -1.59 19.68
C GLY A 273 -5.30 -2.51 20.83
N GLN A 274 -6.55 -2.98 20.83
CA GLN A 274 -6.99 -4.02 21.77
C GLN A 274 -6.11 -5.26 21.59
N THR A 275 -5.56 -5.77 22.69
CA THR A 275 -4.94 -7.08 22.74
C THR A 275 -6.02 -8.13 22.48
N LYS A 276 -5.88 -8.94 21.44
CA LYS A 276 -6.72 -10.14 21.32
C LYS A 276 -6.34 -11.08 22.47
N PRO A 277 -7.29 -11.64 23.22
CA PRO A 277 -6.97 -12.72 24.15
C PRO A 277 -6.29 -13.85 23.36
N SER A 278 -5.19 -14.33 23.91
CA SER A 278 -4.41 -15.47 23.40
C SER A 278 -5.24 -16.75 23.39
#